data_AF-A0A3D4JGE3-F1
#
_entry.id   AF-A0A3D4JGE3-F1
#
_cell.length_a   1.000
_cell.length_b   1.000
_cell.length_c   1.000
_cell.angle_alpha   90.00
_cell.angle_beta   90.00
_cell.angle_gamma   90.00
#
_symmetry.space_group_name_H-M   'P 1'
#
loop_
_entity.id
_entity.type
_entity.pdbx_description
1 polymer ?
#
loop_
_entity_poly.entity_id
_entity_poly.type
_entity_poly.pdbx_seq_one_letter_code
_entity_poly.pdbx_strand_id
1 'polypeptide(L)'
;MNFLKKLFSSSSPQPQRNDFTFTIKCKRCGEEIQGRIDLVNDLSVEYEDDNEIYYSRSEERRENRCFQRIEVHFKFLANKTLIDKDIFGGEFID
;
A
#
# COMPACT_ATOMS: atom_id res chain seq x y z
N MET A 1 -36.26 19.21 -21.00
CA MET A 1 -35.52 17.93 -20.97
C MET A 1 -34.45 17.97 -19.88
N ASN A 2 -34.84 17.79 -18.61
CA ASN A 2 -33.93 17.87 -17.45
C ASN A 2 -33.89 16.59 -16.61
N PHE A 3 -34.59 15.52 -17.03
CA PHE A 3 -34.66 14.26 -16.29
C PHE A 3 -33.40 13.41 -16.45
N LEU A 4 -32.76 13.42 -17.63
CA LEU A 4 -31.53 12.67 -17.87
C LEU A 4 -30.32 13.24 -17.12
N LYS A 5 -30.27 14.55 -16.85
CA LYS A 5 -29.14 15.19 -16.14
C LYS A 5 -29.06 14.82 -14.65
N LYS A 6 -30.16 14.37 -14.04
CA LYS A 6 -30.18 13.95 -12.62
C LYS A 6 -29.66 12.53 -12.37
N LEU A 7 -29.56 11.70 -13.42
CA LEU A 7 -29.03 10.34 -13.33
C LEU A 7 -27.49 10.30 -13.42
N PHE A 8 -26.87 11.33 -13.99
CA PHE A 8 -25.40 11.44 -14.08
C PHE A 8 -24.78 12.37 -13.02
N SER A 9 -25.61 12.97 -12.16
CA SER A 9 -25.13 13.79 -11.02
C SER A 9 -24.96 12.98 -9.74
N SER A 10 -24.96 11.65 -9.82
CA SER A 10 -24.49 10.83 -8.71
C SER A 10 -22.99 11.04 -8.59
N SER A 11 -22.58 11.96 -7.73
CA SER A 11 -21.32 11.85 -7.02
C SER A 11 -21.37 10.52 -6.28
N SER A 12 -20.92 9.46 -6.97
CA SER A 12 -20.72 8.15 -6.38
C SER A 12 -19.90 8.38 -5.11
N PRO A 13 -20.33 7.84 -3.96
CA PRO A 13 -19.46 7.83 -2.79
C PRO A 13 -18.14 7.23 -3.27
N GLN A 14 -17.04 7.98 -3.15
CA GLN A 14 -15.74 7.36 -3.40
C GLN A 14 -15.69 6.15 -2.48
N PRO A 15 -15.47 4.93 -3.01
CA PRO A 15 -15.36 3.76 -2.17
C PRO A 15 -14.31 4.07 -1.11
N GLN A 16 -14.65 3.80 0.14
CA GLN A 16 -13.73 3.92 1.26
C GLN A 16 -12.46 3.17 0.84
N ARG A 17 -11.37 3.90 0.60
CA ARG A 17 -10.18 3.32 -0.01
C ARG A 17 -9.61 2.34 0.99
N ASN A 18 -9.75 1.04 0.72
CA ASN A 18 -9.14 -0.02 1.49
C ASN A 18 -7.66 -0.20 1.12
N ASP A 19 -7.03 0.83 0.55
CA ASP A 19 -5.67 0.76 0.04
C ASP A 19 -4.75 1.50 0.99
N PHE A 20 -3.62 0.88 1.32
CA PHE A 20 -2.46 1.55 1.89
C PHE A 20 -1.46 1.84 0.77
N THR A 21 -1.29 3.12 0.44
CA THR A 21 -0.31 3.60 -0.53
C THR A 21 0.95 4.06 0.18
N PHE A 22 2.10 3.85 -0.44
CA PHE A 22 3.38 4.31 0.10
C PHE A 22 4.35 4.69 -1.01
N THR A 23 5.31 5.54 -0.69
CA THR A 23 6.41 5.93 -1.57
C THR A 23 7.74 5.57 -0.93
N ILE A 24 8.61 4.94 -1.73
CA ILE A 24 9.96 4.56 -1.33
C ILE A 24 10.97 5.22 -2.25
N LYS A 25 12.01 5.81 -1.67
CA LYS A 25 13.18 6.26 -2.38
C LYS A 25 14.23 5.15 -2.44
N CYS A 26 14.65 4.78 -3.64
CA CYS A 26 15.73 3.81 -3.83
C CYS A 26 17.06 4.37 -3.30
N LYS A 27 17.74 3.64 -2.41
CA LYS A 27 19.04 4.06 -1.86
C LYS A 27 20.17 4.08 -2.89
N ARG A 28 20.02 3.38 -4.01
CA ARG A 28 21.07 3.29 -5.05
C ARG A 28 20.99 4.39 -6.10
N CYS A 29 19.81 4.61 -6.68
CA CYS A 29 19.63 5.59 -7.77
C CYS A 29 18.83 6.83 -7.36
N GLY A 30 18.24 6.86 -6.16
CA GLY A 30 17.43 7.98 -5.67
C GLY A 30 16.03 8.07 -6.28
N GLU A 31 15.63 7.11 -7.11
CA GLU A 31 14.29 7.10 -7.72
C GLU A 31 13.19 6.84 -6.69
N GLU A 32 12.07 7.54 -6.83
CA GLU A 32 10.87 7.34 -6.02
C GLU A 32 9.95 6.33 -6.69
N ILE A 33 9.54 5.32 -5.92
CA ILE A 33 8.70 4.22 -6.36
C ILE A 33 7.45 4.22 -5.48
N GLN A 34 6.29 4.27 -6.13
CA GLN A 34 5.00 4.21 -5.46
C GLN A 34 4.51 2.76 -5.43
N GLY A 35 4.11 2.32 -4.24
CA GLY A 35 3.47 1.03 -4.02
C GLY A 35 2.07 1.18 -3.45
N ARG A 36 1.30 0.09 -3.54
CA ARG A 36 -0.07 -0.01 -3.03
C ARG A 36 -0.26 -1.40 -2.45
N ILE A 37 -0.91 -1.47 -1.28
CA ILE A 37 -1.37 -2.69 -0.63
C ILE A 37 -2.88 -2.59 -0.50
N ASP A 38 -3.59 -3.57 -1.06
CA ASP A 38 -5.00 -3.78 -0.78
C ASP A 38 -5.15 -4.40 0.62
N LEU A 39 -5.66 -3.64 1.58
CA LEU A 39 -5.78 -4.06 2.97
C LEU A 39 -6.80 -5.18 3.19
N VAL A 40 -7.57 -5.54 2.16
CA VAL A 40 -8.50 -6.68 2.18
C VAL A 40 -7.86 -7.92 1.57
N ASN A 41 -7.12 -7.76 0.48
CA ASN A 41 -6.67 -8.89 -0.35
C ASN A 41 -5.17 -9.21 -0.23
N ASP A 42 -4.33 -8.24 0.17
CA ASP A 42 -2.86 -8.38 0.15
C ASP A 42 -2.27 -8.66 1.55
N LEU A 43 -3.11 -8.85 2.56
CA LEU A 43 -2.68 -9.09 3.94
C LEU A 43 -2.77 -10.57 4.32
N SER A 44 -1.67 -11.10 4.85
CA SER A 44 -1.65 -12.37 5.60
C SER A 44 -1.98 -12.10 7.06
N VAL A 45 -2.71 -13.00 7.73
CA VAL A 45 -2.98 -12.92 9.17
C VAL A 45 -2.04 -13.85 9.93
N GLU A 46 -1.47 -13.34 11.01
CA GLU A 46 -0.71 -14.06 12.02
C GLU A 46 -1.30 -13.77 13.41
N TYR A 47 -1.12 -14.70 14.34
CA TYR A 47 -1.61 -14.56 15.72
C TYR A 47 -0.40 -14.43 16.66
N GLU A 48 -0.20 -13.22 17.19
CA GLU A 48 0.84 -12.91 18.18
C GLU A 48 0.16 -12.61 19.52
N ASP A 49 0.45 -13.39 20.57
CA ASP A 49 -0.10 -13.22 21.92
C ASP A 49 -1.64 -13.03 21.96
N ASP A 50 -2.38 -13.91 21.27
CA ASP A 50 -3.85 -13.86 21.08
C ASP A 50 -4.38 -12.64 20.30
N ASN A 51 -3.50 -11.83 19.70
CA ASN A 51 -3.88 -10.71 18.83
C ASN A 51 -3.70 -11.05 17.36
N GLU A 52 -4.64 -10.63 16.53
CA GLU A 52 -4.49 -10.67 15.07
C GLU A 52 -3.55 -9.56 14.60
N ILE A 53 -2.42 -9.97 14.04
CA ILE A 53 -1.46 -9.11 13.35
C ILE A 53 -1.52 -9.42 11.87
N TYR A 54 -1.63 -8.38 11.06
CA TYR A 54 -1.71 -8.51 9.61
C TYR A 54 -0.41 -8.07 8.97
N TYR A 55 0.12 -8.87 8.05
CA TYR A 55 1.40 -8.63 7.42
C TYR A 55 1.28 -8.53 5.90
N SER A 56 2.08 -7.66 5.30
CA SER A 56 2.26 -7.56 3.85
C SER A 56 3.74 -7.53 3.49
N ARG A 57 4.09 -8.18 2.38
CA ARG A 57 5.42 -8.15 1.77
C ARG A 57 5.30 -7.80 0.30
N SER A 58 6.00 -6.76 -0.13
CA SER A 58 6.18 -6.44 -1.54
C SER A 58 7.66 -6.40 -1.91
N GLU A 59 7.95 -6.79 -3.15
CA GLU A 59 9.25 -6.56 -3.79
C GLU A 59 9.09 -5.55 -4.92
N GLU A 60 9.75 -4.41 -4.79
CA GLU A 60 9.73 -3.37 -5.81
C GLU A 60 11.06 -3.38 -6.58
N ARG A 61 10.95 -3.50 -7.91
CA ARG A 61 12.09 -3.38 -8.82
C ARG A 61 11.69 -2.62 -10.06
N ARG A 62 12.54 -1.66 -10.44
CA ARG A 62 12.40 -0.98 -11.73
C ARG A 62 12.89 -1.84 -12.88
N GLU A 63 12.15 -1.83 -13.97
CA GLU A 63 12.40 -2.69 -15.13
C GLU A 63 13.74 -2.39 -15.84
N ASN A 64 14.06 -1.10 -16.10
CA ASN A 64 14.99 -0.76 -17.18
C ASN A 64 16.26 0.02 -16.81
N ARG A 65 16.44 0.49 -15.56
CA ARG A 65 17.59 1.35 -15.19
C ARG A 65 18.25 1.02 -13.85
N CYS A 66 17.45 0.58 -12.87
CA CYS A 66 17.95 0.24 -11.55
C CYS A 66 17.46 -1.15 -11.12
N PHE A 67 18.34 -2.14 -11.22
CA PHE A 67 18.16 -3.50 -10.72
C PHE A 67 18.30 -3.67 -9.19
N GLN A 68 18.28 -2.58 -8.41
CA GLN A 68 18.26 -2.73 -6.95
C GLN A 68 16.92 -3.34 -6.55
N ARG A 69 16.96 -4.45 -5.81
CA ARG A 69 15.77 -5.02 -5.18
C ARG A 69 15.45 -4.19 -3.95
N ILE A 70 14.21 -3.74 -3.84
CA ILE A 70 13.68 -3.12 -2.64
C ILE A 70 12.64 -4.07 -2.07
N GLU A 71 12.78 -4.43 -0.81
CA GLU A 71 11.84 -5.29 -0.11
C GLU A 71 11.16 -4.48 0.98
N VAL A 72 9.84 -4.59 1.07
CA VAL A 72 8.99 -3.75 1.91
C VAL A 72 8.09 -4.64 2.73
N HIS A 73 8.21 -4.54 4.04
CA HIS A 73 7.45 -5.32 5.00
C HIS A 73 6.62 -4.36 5.84
N PHE A 74 5.33 -4.66 5.98
CA PHE A 74 4.43 -3.87 6.81
C PHE A 74 3.66 -4.78 7.76
N LYS A 75 3.49 -4.32 9.01
CA LYS A 75 2.56 -4.91 9.97
C LYS A 75 1.42 -3.95 10.27
N PHE A 76 0.22 -4.50 10.37
CA PHE A 76 -1.01 -3.78 10.68
C PHE A 76 -1.75 -4.47 11.83
N LEU A 77 -2.47 -3.69 12.63
CA LEU A 77 -3.45 -4.21 13.59
C LEU A 77 -4.73 -4.69 12.88
N ALA A 78 -5.62 -5.34 13.62
CA ALA A 78 -6.95 -5.75 13.12
C ALA A 78 -7.77 -4.61 12.51
N ASN A 79 -7.64 -3.40 13.03
CA ASN A 79 -8.27 -2.20 12.46
C ASN A 79 -7.53 -1.62 11.24
N LYS A 80 -6.55 -2.36 10.69
CA LYS A 80 -5.70 -1.98 9.56
C LYS A 80 -4.82 -0.76 9.80
N THR A 81 -4.55 -0.42 11.07
CA THR A 81 -3.57 0.63 11.42
C THR A 81 -2.16 0.07 11.27
N LEU A 82 -1.30 0.76 10.52
CA LEU A 82 0.11 0.42 10.38
C LEU A 82 0.83 0.58 11.73
N ILE A 83 1.51 -0.48 12.19
CA ILE A 83 2.25 -0.49 13.45
C ILE A 83 3.74 -0.70 13.27
N ASP A 84 4.15 -1.31 12.16
CA ASP A 84 5.57 -1.52 11.87
C ASP A 84 5.85 -1.48 10.38
N LYS A 85 7.05 -1.03 10.04
CA LYS A 85 7.55 -0.99 8.66
C LYS A 85 9.04 -1.31 8.63
N ASP A 86 9.42 -2.27 7.81
CA ASP A 86 10.81 -2.60 7.54
C ASP A 86 11.08 -2.52 6.04
N ILE A 87 12.12 -1.78 5.66
CA ILE A 87 12.41 -1.43 4.26
C ILE A 87 13.88 -1.69 3.96
N PHE A 88 14.12 -2.62 3.05
CA PHE A 88 15.44 -3.02 2.59
C PHE A 88 15.72 -2.43 1.20
N GLY A 89 16.95 -1.93 0.97
CA GLY A 89 17.35 -1.37 -0.33
C GLY A 89 16.76 0.00 -0.68
N GLY A 90 15.86 0.51 0.15
CA GLY A 90 15.21 1.82 0.00
C GLY A 90 15.02 2.54 1.34
N GLU A 91 14.32 3.66 1.26
CA GLU A 91 13.88 4.48 2.39
C GLU A 91 12.42 4.89 2.17
N PHE A 92 11.57 4.67 3.16
CA PHE A 92 10.18 5.11 3.15
C PHE A 92 10.13 6.64 3.27
N ILE A 93 9.41 7.31 2.37
CA ILE A 93 9.38 8.79 2.34
C ILE A 93 8.00 9.42 2.49
N ASP A 94 6.90 8.76 2.08
CA ASP A 94 5.49 9.00 2.48
C ASP A 94 4.54 8.02 1.76
#